data_AF-A0ABD2PZA6-F1
#
_entry.id   AF-A0ABD2PZA6-F1
#
_cell.length_a   1.000
_cell.length_b   1.000
_cell.length_c   1.000
_cell.angle_alpha   90.00
_cell.angle_beta   90.00
_cell.angle_gamma   90.00
#
_symmetry.space_group_name_H-M   'P 1'
#
loop_
_entity.id
_entity.type
_entity.pdbx_description
1 polymer ?
#
loop_
_entity_poly.entity_id
_entity_poly.type
_entity_poly.pdbx_seq_one_letter_code
_entity_poly.pdbx_strand_id
1 'polypeptide(L)'
;MSRVHKYKVLDYLTEQLYKTDDKVKNITQLNKNDFYTHLFDAYDRKMNDLSLVSLHKQENGSVDIQGANMVLRQSEINNMYAYEQLGKVVDFVTTCYQLMKPSHIDMNFGLVSILRAANSPVINRLLIQQTAEKIKAQSSLTGHQLYHFVWETVTSTEMGYRLMTCGNEVPRCDWSLVGLPEEQSKSSCLYLWATGTT
;
A
#
# COMPACT_ATOMS: atom_id res chain seq x y z
N MET A 1 24.74 -1.49 1.61
CA MET A 1 23.39 -2.10 1.58
C MET A 1 23.52 -3.53 1.08
N SER A 2 23.22 -4.53 1.92
CA SER A 2 22.99 -5.89 1.42
C SER A 2 21.75 -5.83 0.54
N ARG A 3 21.90 -6.00 -0.78
CA ARG A 3 20.78 -5.97 -1.73
C ARG A 3 19.96 -7.24 -1.54
N VAL A 4 18.89 -7.16 -0.74
CA VAL A 4 17.85 -8.18 -0.72
C VAL A 4 17.38 -8.36 -2.16
N HIS A 5 17.49 -9.58 -2.68
CA HIS A 5 17.16 -9.84 -4.07
C HIS A 5 15.68 -9.61 -4.33
N LYS A 6 15.36 -8.96 -5.46
CA LYS A 6 13.99 -8.65 -5.92
C LYS A 6 13.05 -9.85 -5.71
N TYR A 7 13.45 -11.03 -6.19
CA TYR A 7 12.66 -12.25 -6.08
C TYR A 7 12.34 -12.62 -4.64
N LYS A 8 13.26 -12.49 -3.68
CA LYS A 8 12.98 -12.77 -2.26
C LYS A 8 11.89 -11.85 -1.69
N VAL A 9 11.89 -10.57 -2.09
CA VAL A 9 10.86 -9.61 -1.65
C VAL A 9 9.51 -9.93 -2.29
N LEU A 10 9.50 -10.26 -3.59
CA LEU A 10 8.29 -10.65 -4.31
C LEU A 10 7.69 -11.94 -3.74
N ASP A 11 8.51 -12.95 -3.49
CA ASP A 11 8.08 -14.20 -2.88
C ASP A 11 7.47 -13.92 -1.49
N TYR A 12 8.17 -13.14 -0.66
CA TYR A 12 7.65 -12.73 0.66
C TYR A 12 6.30 -12.01 0.56
N LEU A 13 6.19 -10.98 -0.29
CA LEU A 13 4.95 -10.22 -0.45
C LEU A 13 3.81 -11.10 -0.96
N THR A 14 4.08 -11.94 -1.95
CA THR A 14 3.11 -12.87 -2.51
C THR A 14 2.60 -13.80 -1.42
N GLU A 15 3.49 -14.49 -0.71
CA GLU A 15 3.11 -15.44 0.35
C GLU A 15 2.35 -14.76 1.48
N GLN A 16 2.84 -13.63 1.97
CA GLN A 16 2.21 -12.95 3.10
C GLN A 16 0.86 -12.36 2.73
N LEU A 17 0.74 -11.66 1.60
CA LEU A 17 -0.54 -11.09 1.18
C LEU A 17 -1.60 -12.17 0.92
N TYR A 18 -1.23 -13.28 0.27
CA TYR A 18 -2.14 -14.43 0.14
C TYR A 18 -2.52 -15.05 1.48
N LYS A 19 -1.66 -14.94 2.50
CA LYS A 19 -1.91 -15.52 3.83
C LYS A 19 -2.65 -14.59 4.77
N THR A 20 -2.54 -13.27 4.63
CA THR A 20 -3.02 -12.33 5.66
C THR A 20 -3.91 -11.22 5.12
N ASP A 21 -3.89 -10.92 3.82
CA ASP A 21 -4.71 -9.84 3.24
C ASP A 21 -5.99 -10.38 2.62
N ASP A 22 -7.12 -10.09 3.26
CA ASP A 22 -8.45 -10.48 2.78
C ASP A 22 -8.78 -9.86 1.42
N LYS A 23 -8.18 -8.71 1.06
CA LYS A 23 -8.35 -8.12 -0.27
C LYS A 23 -7.74 -9.01 -1.35
N VAL A 24 -6.60 -9.64 -1.07
CA VAL A 24 -5.96 -10.54 -2.03
C VAL A 24 -6.71 -11.87 -2.08
N LYS A 25 -6.99 -12.47 -0.93
CA LYS A 25 -7.68 -13.77 -0.86
C LYS A 25 -9.10 -13.76 -1.41
N ASN A 26 -9.91 -12.79 -0.98
CA ASN A 26 -11.36 -12.86 -1.12
C ASN A 26 -11.84 -12.10 -2.35
N ILE A 27 -11.24 -10.93 -2.65
CA ILE A 27 -11.68 -10.04 -3.73
C ILE A 27 -11.12 -10.48 -5.08
N THR A 28 -9.81 -10.77 -5.13
CA THR A 28 -9.14 -10.99 -6.42
C THR A 28 -9.30 -12.42 -6.93
N GLN A 29 -9.47 -13.42 -6.05
CA GLN A 29 -9.54 -14.85 -6.39
C GLN A 29 -8.55 -15.27 -7.50
N LEU A 30 -7.38 -14.62 -7.57
CA LEU A 30 -6.41 -14.88 -8.63
C LEU A 30 -5.65 -16.15 -8.33
N ASN A 31 -5.23 -16.83 -9.39
CA ASN A 31 -4.14 -17.77 -9.24
C ASN A 31 -2.89 -17.00 -8.77
N LYS A 32 -2.07 -17.67 -7.96
CA LYS A 32 -0.90 -17.04 -7.32
C LYS A 32 0.12 -16.49 -8.32
N ASN A 33 0.21 -17.10 -9.51
CA ASN A 33 1.15 -16.69 -10.55
C ASN A 33 0.73 -15.37 -11.21
N ASP A 34 -0.57 -15.14 -11.41
CA ASP A 34 -1.09 -13.89 -11.96
C ASP A 34 -0.86 -12.73 -10.98
N PHE A 35 -1.12 -12.97 -9.69
CA PHE A 35 -0.82 -11.98 -8.65
C PHE A 35 0.69 -11.72 -8.52
N TYR A 36 1.51 -12.77 -8.60
CA TYR A 36 2.97 -12.62 -8.64
C TYR A 36 3.42 -11.75 -9.81
N THR A 37 2.82 -11.95 -10.99
CA THR A 37 3.12 -11.18 -12.20
C THR A 37 2.76 -9.70 -12.01
N HIS A 38 1.60 -9.41 -11.41
CA HIS A 38 1.25 -8.03 -11.04
C HIS A 38 2.23 -7.43 -10.04
N LEU A 39 2.59 -8.16 -8.98
CA LEU A 39 3.59 -7.70 -8.01
C LEU A 39 4.96 -7.46 -8.66
N PHE A 40 5.33 -8.28 -9.64
CA PHE A 40 6.59 -8.13 -10.36
C PHE A 40 6.65 -6.82 -11.14
N ASP A 41 5.59 -6.49 -11.90
CA ASP A 41 5.48 -5.23 -12.63
C ASP A 41 5.42 -4.03 -11.66
N ALA A 42 4.65 -4.15 -10.58
CA ALA A 42 4.58 -3.13 -9.54
C ALA A 42 5.95 -2.87 -8.88
N TYR A 43 6.75 -3.91 -8.65
CA TYR A 43 8.09 -3.77 -8.07
C TYR A 43 9.04 -2.97 -8.97
N ASP A 44 8.91 -3.10 -10.29
CA ASP A 44 9.75 -2.35 -11.24
C ASP A 44 9.35 -0.87 -11.35
N ARG A 45 8.10 -0.54 -11.01
CA ARG A 45 7.55 0.83 -11.02
C ARG A 45 7.65 1.55 -9.68
N LYS A 46 7.94 0.83 -8.60
CA LYS A 46 7.98 1.42 -7.24
C LYS A 46 9.05 2.52 -7.12
N MET A 47 8.81 3.45 -6.22
CA MET A 47 9.80 4.44 -5.81
C MET A 47 10.80 3.79 -4.84
N ASN A 48 12.01 3.51 -5.32
CA ASN A 48 13.04 2.81 -4.54
C ASN A 48 13.43 3.53 -3.24
N ASP A 49 13.43 4.87 -3.23
CA ASP A 49 13.85 5.65 -2.05
C ASP A 49 12.81 5.65 -0.93
N LEU A 50 11.55 5.36 -1.28
CA LEU A 50 10.40 5.34 -0.38
C LEU A 50 9.95 3.92 -0.03
N SER A 51 10.31 2.92 -0.85
CA SER A 51 9.97 1.53 -0.61
C SER A 51 10.89 0.92 0.44
N LEU A 52 10.32 0.19 1.39
CA LEU A 52 11.02 -0.31 2.57
C LEU A 52 10.95 -1.84 2.65
N VAL A 53 12.04 -2.44 3.14
CA VAL A 53 12.08 -3.86 3.53
C VAL A 53 12.66 -3.93 4.93
N SER A 54 11.87 -4.47 5.86
CA SER A 54 12.31 -4.77 7.23
C SER A 54 12.98 -6.14 7.25
N LEU A 55 14.18 -6.19 7.81
CA LEU A 55 15.03 -7.37 7.85
C LEU A 55 15.36 -7.73 9.29
N HIS A 56 15.36 -9.02 9.58
CA HIS A 56 15.85 -9.55 10.84
C HIS A 56 17.00 -10.51 10.59
N LYS A 57 18.11 -10.25 11.29
CA LYS A 57 19.27 -11.14 11.25
C LYS A 57 19.08 -12.21 12.31
N GLN A 58 18.97 -13.46 11.87
CA GLN A 58 18.93 -14.61 12.76
C GLN A 58 20.30 -14.89 13.39
N GLU A 59 20.31 -15.67 14.47
CA GLU A 59 21.53 -16.09 15.17
C GLU A 59 22.49 -16.89 14.27
N ASN A 60 21.95 -17.69 13.34
CA ASN A 60 22.72 -18.44 12.34
C ASN A 60 23.32 -17.56 11.22
N GLY A 61 23.13 -16.24 11.29
CA GLY A 61 23.63 -15.27 10.29
C GLY A 61 22.75 -15.11 9.06
N SER A 62 21.66 -15.88 8.92
CA SER A 62 20.67 -15.69 7.86
C SER A 62 19.86 -14.41 8.07
N VAL A 63 19.27 -13.90 6.99
CA VAL A 63 18.47 -12.67 7.02
C VAL A 63 17.08 -12.99 6.48
N ASP A 64 16.08 -12.75 7.33
CA ASP A 64 14.67 -12.91 7.00
C ASP A 64 14.00 -11.57 6.76
N ILE A 65 13.03 -11.58 5.84
CA ILE A 65 12.14 -10.44 5.64
C ILE A 65 11.02 -10.52 6.67
N GLN A 66 10.87 -9.47 7.48
CA GLN A 66 9.79 -9.36 8.47
C GLN A 66 8.65 -8.47 8.01
N GLY A 67 8.91 -7.64 7.01
CA GLY A 67 7.90 -6.81 6.37
C GLY A 67 8.45 -6.11 5.15
N ALA A 68 7.57 -5.75 4.23
CA ALA A 68 7.90 -4.99 3.05
C ALA A 68 6.76 -4.03 2.73
N ASN A 69 7.13 -2.82 2.32
CA ASN A 69 6.19 -1.78 1.88
C ASN A 69 6.67 -1.25 0.53
N MET A 70 5.91 -1.50 -0.54
CA MET A 70 6.18 -0.89 -1.84
C MET A 70 5.38 0.40 -1.98
N VAL A 71 6.09 1.49 -2.29
CA VAL A 71 5.48 2.80 -2.52
C VAL A 71 5.47 3.10 -4.01
N LEU A 72 4.29 3.40 -4.54
CA LEU A 72 4.08 3.74 -5.95
C LEU A 72 3.54 5.16 -6.05
N ARG A 73 3.82 5.85 -7.15
CA ARG A 73 3.00 7.01 -7.52
C ARG A 73 1.63 6.50 -7.92
N GLN A 74 0.60 7.24 -7.58
CA GLN A 74 -0.75 6.86 -7.96
C GLN A 74 -0.92 6.77 -9.48
N SER A 75 -0.25 7.66 -10.23
CA SER A 75 -0.25 7.63 -11.70
C SER A 75 0.27 6.31 -12.28
N GLU A 76 1.14 5.60 -11.56
CA GLU A 76 1.67 4.31 -12.03
C GLU A 76 0.66 3.17 -11.88
N ILE A 77 -0.31 3.28 -10.97
CA ILE A 77 -1.25 2.17 -10.67
C ILE A 77 -2.07 1.81 -11.91
N ASN A 78 -2.55 2.82 -12.65
CA ASN A 78 -3.34 2.65 -13.87
C ASN A 78 -2.54 2.00 -15.01
N ASN A 79 -1.21 2.08 -14.95
CA ASN A 79 -0.32 1.54 -15.98
C ASN A 79 0.23 0.16 -15.60
N MET A 80 -0.13 -0.37 -14.43
CA MET A 80 0.30 -1.70 -14.01
C MET A 80 -0.49 -2.77 -14.76
N TYR A 81 0.16 -3.88 -15.08
CA TYR A 81 -0.51 -5.06 -15.59
C TYR A 81 -1.57 -5.54 -14.60
N ALA A 82 -2.84 -5.47 -14.95
CA ALA A 82 -3.94 -5.92 -14.11
C ALA A 82 -4.98 -6.67 -14.96
N TYR A 83 -4.99 -8.00 -14.84
CA TYR A 83 -5.88 -8.87 -15.61
C TYR A 83 -7.18 -9.16 -14.85
N GLU A 84 -8.30 -9.22 -15.59
CA GLU A 84 -9.64 -9.55 -15.09
C GLU A 84 -10.02 -8.85 -13.77
N GLN A 85 -10.14 -9.60 -12.68
CA GLN A 85 -10.61 -9.12 -11.38
C GLN A 85 -9.63 -8.12 -10.77
N LEU A 86 -8.33 -8.25 -11.08
CA LEU A 86 -7.33 -7.29 -10.62
C LEU A 86 -7.53 -5.91 -11.25
N GLY A 87 -7.93 -5.87 -12.52
CA GLY A 87 -8.27 -4.65 -13.22
C GLY A 87 -9.40 -3.90 -12.51
N LYS A 88 -10.47 -4.62 -12.13
CA LYS A 88 -11.59 -4.02 -11.36
C LYS A 88 -11.14 -3.46 -10.01
N VAL A 89 -10.22 -4.16 -9.32
CA VAL A 89 -9.67 -3.68 -8.06
C VAL A 89 -8.82 -2.43 -8.26
N VAL A 90 -7.97 -2.40 -9.30
CA VAL A 90 -7.18 -1.23 -9.67
C VAL A 90 -8.07 -0.03 -10.00
N ASP A 91 -9.11 -0.22 -10.79
CA ASP A 91 -10.08 0.83 -11.14
C ASP A 91 -10.81 1.36 -9.90
N PHE A 92 -11.21 0.46 -9.00
CA PHE A 92 -11.85 0.82 -7.74
C PHE A 92 -10.92 1.66 -6.85
N VAL A 93 -9.70 1.20 -6.57
CA VAL A 93 -8.79 1.92 -5.65
C VAL A 93 -8.37 3.27 -6.22
N THR A 94 -8.15 3.35 -7.54
CA THR A 94 -7.74 4.59 -8.21
C THR A 94 -8.86 5.61 -8.20
N THR A 95 -10.10 5.18 -8.44
CA THR A 95 -11.31 6.00 -8.29
C THR A 95 -11.43 6.51 -6.85
N CYS A 96 -11.19 5.65 -5.86
CA CYS A 96 -11.22 6.04 -4.46
C CYS A 96 -10.24 7.15 -4.11
N TYR A 97 -8.98 7.00 -4.53
CA TYR A 97 -7.97 8.02 -4.29
C TYR A 97 -8.38 9.34 -4.94
N GLN A 98 -8.87 9.31 -6.18
CA GLN A 98 -9.33 10.50 -6.89
C GLN A 98 -10.49 11.22 -6.20
N LEU A 99 -11.43 10.47 -5.63
CA LEU A 99 -12.60 11.03 -4.95
C LEU A 99 -12.27 11.56 -3.56
N MET A 100 -11.40 10.86 -2.83
CA MET A 100 -11.08 11.19 -1.45
C MET A 100 -10.00 12.27 -1.36
N LYS A 101 -9.24 12.55 -2.42
CA LYS A 101 -8.25 13.63 -2.39
C LYS A 101 -8.92 14.98 -2.07
N PRO A 102 -8.36 15.78 -1.15
CA PRO A 102 -8.69 17.19 -1.08
C PRO A 102 -8.46 17.90 -2.42
N SER A 103 -9.31 18.90 -2.72
CA SER A 103 -9.32 19.60 -4.02
C SER A 103 -7.99 20.24 -4.40
N HIS A 104 -7.20 20.69 -3.42
CA HIS A 104 -5.88 21.31 -3.61
C HIS A 104 -4.75 20.32 -3.90
N ILE A 105 -5.00 19.00 -3.83
CA ILE A 105 -4.00 17.97 -4.09
C ILE A 105 -3.91 17.68 -5.59
N ASP A 106 -2.72 17.81 -6.14
CA ASP A 106 -2.37 17.24 -7.44
C ASP A 106 -1.95 15.77 -7.27
N MET A 107 -2.64 14.89 -8.02
CA MET A 107 -2.42 13.44 -7.96
C MET A 107 -1.11 12.98 -8.57
N ASN A 108 -0.41 13.83 -9.31
CA ASN A 108 0.97 13.58 -9.72
C ASN A 108 1.93 13.44 -8.52
N PHE A 109 1.54 14.00 -7.37
CA PHE A 109 2.26 13.91 -6.10
C PHE A 109 1.61 12.92 -5.11
N GLY A 110 0.56 12.22 -5.55
CA GLY A 110 -0.08 11.15 -4.79
C GLY A 110 0.79 9.89 -4.77
N LEU A 111 1.05 9.39 -3.57
CA LEU A 111 1.80 8.16 -3.31
C LEU A 111 0.88 7.15 -2.63
N VAL A 112 1.07 5.87 -2.91
CA VAL A 112 0.26 4.80 -2.32
C VAL A 112 1.13 3.68 -1.76
N SER A 113 0.70 3.10 -0.66
CA SER A 113 1.24 1.84 -0.13
C SER A 113 0.14 0.78 -0.07
N ILE A 114 -0.09 0.11 -1.20
CA ILE A 114 -1.11 -0.95 -1.33
C ILE A 114 -0.53 -2.36 -1.38
N LEU A 115 0.78 -2.49 -1.65
CA LEU A 115 1.48 -3.77 -1.68
C LEU A 115 2.42 -3.85 -0.48
N ARG A 116 1.80 -3.86 0.71
CA ARG A 116 2.47 -3.89 2.01
C ARG A 116 2.08 -5.13 2.78
N ALA A 117 3.07 -5.87 3.26
CA ALA A 117 2.86 -6.99 4.16
C ALA A 117 3.86 -6.95 5.32
N ALA A 118 3.43 -7.42 6.47
CA ALA A 118 4.27 -7.52 7.66
C ALA A 118 3.86 -8.75 8.48
N ASN A 119 4.82 -9.36 9.16
CA ASN A 119 4.58 -10.50 10.03
C ASN A 119 3.92 -10.13 11.37
N SER A 120 3.83 -8.84 11.70
CA SER A 120 3.21 -8.33 12.92
C SER A 120 2.65 -6.91 12.74
N PRO A 121 1.63 -6.52 13.52
CA PRO A 121 1.09 -5.16 13.50
C PRO A 121 2.14 -4.09 13.83
N VAL A 122 3.09 -4.41 14.73
CA VAL A 122 4.18 -3.50 15.11
C VAL A 122 5.08 -3.18 13.92
N ILE A 123 5.50 -4.22 13.17
CA ILE A 123 6.32 -4.01 11.96
C ILE A 123 5.54 -3.25 10.89
N ASN A 124 4.25 -3.54 10.70
CA ASN A 124 3.40 -2.79 9.76
C ASN A 124 3.37 -1.29 10.10
N ARG A 125 3.15 -0.97 11.38
CA ARG A 125 3.14 0.41 11.89
C ARG A 125 4.48 1.10 11.67
N LEU A 126 5.59 0.44 11.99
CA LEU A 126 6.93 0.99 11.78
C LEU A 126 7.23 1.24 10.29
N LEU A 127 6.81 0.33 9.39
CA LEU A 127 6.94 0.53 7.95
C LEU A 127 6.17 1.76 7.48
N ILE A 128 4.93 1.97 7.96
CA ILE A 128 4.14 3.17 7.63
C ILE A 128 4.83 4.43 8.15
N GLN A 129 5.25 4.45 9.41
CA GLN A 129 5.92 5.60 10.03
C GLN A 129 7.19 5.99 9.29
N GLN A 130 8.09 5.03 9.06
CA GLN A 130 9.34 5.29 8.33
C GLN A 130 9.10 5.72 6.89
N THR A 131 8.04 5.21 6.24
CA THR A 131 7.66 5.65 4.90
C THR A 131 7.20 7.10 4.92
N ALA A 132 6.33 7.48 5.86
CA ALA A 132 5.87 8.85 6.02
C ALA A 132 7.02 9.83 6.32
N GLU A 133 7.98 9.44 7.16
CA GLU A 133 9.20 10.22 7.43
C GLU A 133 10.05 10.43 6.17
N LYS A 134 10.26 9.39 5.37
CA LYS A 134 10.97 9.49 4.09
C LYS A 134 10.25 10.40 3.11
N ILE A 135 8.92 10.30 3.02
CA ILE A 135 8.10 11.18 2.19
C ILE A 135 8.22 12.63 2.67
N LYS A 136 8.20 12.86 3.99
CA LYS A 136 8.42 14.19 4.58
C LYS A 136 9.76 14.78 4.17
N ALA A 137 10.83 14.02 4.33
CA ALA A 137 12.17 14.44 3.93
C ALA A 137 12.24 14.74 2.43
N GLN A 138 11.66 13.90 1.58
CA GLN A 138 11.64 14.10 0.13
C GLN A 138 10.81 15.33 -0.28
N SER A 139 9.67 15.55 0.36
CA SER A 139 8.85 16.75 0.13
C SER A 139 9.63 18.02 0.49
N SER A 140 10.32 18.04 1.64
CA SER A 140 11.19 19.16 2.03
C SER A 140 12.33 19.41 1.05
N LEU A 141 12.93 18.35 0.49
CA LEU A 141 14.02 18.47 -0.49
C LEU A 141 13.56 18.98 -1.86
N THR A 142 12.36 18.59 -2.30
CA THR A 142 11.84 18.91 -3.64
C THR A 142 11.00 20.18 -3.67
N GLY A 143 10.57 20.69 -2.52
CA GLY A 143 9.65 21.83 -2.43
C GLY A 143 8.21 21.50 -2.83
N HIS A 144 7.91 20.25 -3.18
CA HIS A 144 6.57 19.79 -3.53
C HIS A 144 5.91 19.10 -2.35
N GLN A 145 4.64 19.44 -2.09
CA GLN A 145 3.83 18.74 -1.09
C GLN A 145 3.53 17.33 -1.59
N LEU A 146 3.99 16.32 -0.86
CA LEU A 146 3.72 14.92 -1.18
C LEU A 146 2.60 14.37 -0.30
N TYR A 147 1.83 13.46 -0.85
CA TYR A 147 0.65 12.89 -0.22
C TYR A 147 0.74 11.38 -0.21
N HIS A 148 0.37 10.74 0.89
CA HIS A 148 0.50 9.31 1.04
C HIS A 148 -0.81 8.67 1.48
N PHE A 149 -1.34 7.81 0.62
CA PHE A 149 -2.52 7.01 0.89
C PHE A 149 -2.14 5.62 1.41
N VAL A 150 -2.84 5.20 2.46
CA VAL A 150 -2.75 3.85 3.01
C VAL A 150 -4.15 3.32 3.29
N TRP A 151 -4.38 2.06 2.94
CA TRP A 151 -5.54 1.31 3.39
C TRP A 151 -5.17 0.52 4.64
N GLU A 152 -5.94 0.66 5.72
CA GLU A 152 -5.68 0.01 7.00
C GLU A 152 -6.97 -0.45 7.67
N THR A 153 -6.85 -1.49 8.49
CA THR A 153 -7.94 -1.99 9.34
C THR A 153 -7.86 -1.49 10.78
N VAL A 154 -6.75 -0.82 11.13
CA VAL A 154 -6.49 -0.24 12.45
C VAL A 154 -6.25 1.26 12.28
N THR A 155 -6.57 2.04 13.32
CA THR A 155 -6.46 3.50 13.33
C THR A 155 -5.02 3.96 13.08
N SER A 156 -4.76 4.46 11.87
CA SER A 156 -3.49 5.10 11.49
C SER A 156 -3.37 6.55 11.95
N THR A 157 -4.38 7.05 12.67
CA THR A 157 -4.45 8.43 13.17
C THR A 157 -3.31 8.78 14.11
N GLU A 158 -2.82 7.82 14.89
CA GLU A 158 -1.67 8.00 15.78
C GLU A 158 -0.34 8.28 15.04
N MET A 159 -0.30 8.10 13.72
CA MET A 159 0.87 8.34 12.86
C MET A 159 0.74 9.65 12.05
N GLY A 160 -0.21 10.51 12.41
CA GLY A 160 -0.47 11.77 11.71
C GLY A 160 -1.23 11.60 10.39
N TYR A 161 -1.82 10.42 10.15
CA TYR A 161 -2.73 10.23 9.02
C TYR A 161 -4.13 10.73 9.38
N ARG A 162 -4.78 11.39 8.44
CA ARG A 162 -6.20 11.73 8.52
C ARG A 162 -7.05 10.58 7.98
N LEU A 163 -8.08 10.19 8.71
CA LEU A 163 -9.11 9.30 8.19
C LEU A 163 -9.86 10.01 7.05
N MET A 164 -9.99 9.36 5.91
CA MET A 164 -10.70 9.90 4.76
C MET A 164 -12.10 9.29 4.63
N THR A 165 -12.18 7.97 4.69
CA THR A 165 -13.42 7.21 4.63
C THR A 165 -13.18 5.77 5.09
N CYS A 166 -14.19 5.12 5.66
CA CYS A 166 -14.23 3.67 5.85
C CYS A 166 -15.36 3.06 5.01
N GLY A 167 -15.34 1.74 4.83
CA GLY A 167 -16.45 1.03 4.19
C GLY A 167 -17.79 1.41 4.83
N ASN A 168 -18.76 1.73 3.97
CA ASN A 168 -20.16 2.06 4.26
C ASN A 168 -20.50 3.53 4.56
N GLU A 169 -19.53 4.44 4.72
CA GLU A 169 -19.83 5.86 4.99
C GLU A 169 -20.14 6.66 3.72
N VAL A 170 -19.57 6.26 2.59
CA VAL A 170 -19.79 6.88 1.28
C VAL A 170 -19.75 5.75 0.25
N PRO A 171 -20.76 5.55 -0.60
CA PRO A 171 -20.81 4.39 -1.50
C PRO A 171 -19.63 4.32 -2.48
N ARG A 172 -18.82 5.37 -2.60
CA ARG A 172 -17.76 5.47 -3.61
C ARG A 172 -16.41 4.87 -3.18
N CYS A 173 -16.30 4.32 -1.96
CA CYS A 173 -15.11 3.61 -1.47
C CYS A 173 -15.39 2.38 -0.62
N ASP A 174 -16.51 1.72 -0.89
CA ASP A 174 -16.89 0.48 -0.25
C ASP A 174 -16.26 -0.71 -0.98
N TRP A 175 -15.37 -1.44 -0.30
CA TRP A 175 -14.72 -2.65 -0.84
C TRP A 175 -15.70 -3.78 -1.14
N SER A 176 -16.94 -3.72 -0.65
CA SER A 176 -18.01 -4.64 -1.05
C SER A 176 -18.32 -4.57 -2.55
N LEU A 177 -18.11 -3.41 -3.18
CA LEU A 177 -18.31 -3.19 -4.61
C LEU A 177 -17.38 -4.02 -5.50
N VAL A 178 -16.25 -4.45 -4.96
CA VAL A 178 -15.31 -5.33 -5.66
C VAL A 178 -15.33 -6.77 -5.12
N GLY A 179 -16.17 -7.07 -4.13
CA GLY A 179 -16.42 -8.44 -3.64
C GLY A 179 -15.86 -8.75 -2.25
N LEU A 180 -15.42 -7.76 -1.47
CA LEU A 180 -15.06 -8.00 -0.08
C LEU A 180 -16.33 -8.21 0.77
N PRO A 181 -16.37 -9.18 1.69
CA PRO A 181 -17.50 -9.33 2.60
C PRO A 181 -17.79 -8.04 3.38
N GLU A 182 -19.07 -7.74 3.60
CA GLU A 182 -19.53 -6.47 4.19
C GLU A 182 -18.82 -6.15 5.52
N GLU A 183 -18.70 -7.14 6.41
CA GLU A 183 -18.03 -6.97 7.71
C GLU A 183 -16.55 -6.61 7.57
N GLN A 184 -15.85 -7.18 6.59
CA GLN A 184 -14.46 -6.84 6.29
C GLN A 184 -14.35 -5.47 5.60
N SER A 185 -15.30 -5.13 4.73
CA SER A 185 -15.35 -3.84 4.06
C SER A 185 -15.48 -2.67 5.05
N LYS A 186 -16.37 -2.78 6.04
CA LYS A 186 -16.56 -1.78 7.11
C LYS A 186 -15.24 -1.43 7.81
N SER A 187 -14.40 -2.44 8.04
CA SER A 187 -13.12 -2.27 8.72
C SER A 187 -12.01 -1.69 7.84
N SER A 188 -12.17 -1.69 6.51
CA SER A 188 -11.14 -1.20 5.61
C SER A 188 -11.29 0.30 5.40
N CYS A 189 -10.35 1.06 5.98
CA CYS A 189 -10.39 2.51 5.96
C CYS A 189 -9.24 3.08 5.12
N LEU A 190 -9.57 4.11 4.34
CA LEU A 190 -8.59 4.90 3.60
C LEU A 190 -8.11 6.05 4.47
N TYR A 191 -6.80 6.14 4.62
CA TYR A 191 -6.11 7.19 5.33
C TYR A 191 -5.23 7.98 4.38
N LEU A 192 -5.09 9.27 4.66
CA LEU A 192 -4.24 10.20 3.93
C LEU A 192 -3.28 10.89 4.89
N TRP A 193 -2.01 10.85 4.56
CA TRP A 193 -0.99 11.69 5.18
C TRP A 193 -0.54 12.78 4.19
N ALA A 194 -0.24 13.97 4.72
CA ALA A 194 0.22 15.11 3.94
C ALA A 194 1.31 15.87 4.70
N THR A 195 2.33 16.34 3.98
CA THR A 195 3.28 17.31 4.55
C THR A 195 2.63 18.69 4.67
N GLY A 196 2.61 19.32 5.85
CA GLY A 196 2.27 20.75 5.96
C GLY A 196 0.86 21.08 6.48
N THR A 197 0.18 20.16 7.16
CA THR A 197 -0.98 20.51 8.00
C THR A 197 -0.53 20.71 9.45
N THR A 198 -0.14 21.94 9.77
CA THR A 198 -0.40 22.55 11.09
C THR A 198 -1.58 23.48 10.95
#